data_AF-A0AAD7HYF3-F1
#
_entry.id   AF-A0AAD7HYF3-F1
#
_cell.length_a   1.000
_cell.length_b   1.000
_cell.length_c   1.000
_cell.angle_alpha   90.00
_cell.angle_beta   90.00
_cell.angle_gamma   90.00
#
_symmetry.space_group_name_H-M   'P 1'
#
loop_
_entity.id
_entity.type
_entity.pdbx_description
1 polymer ?
#
loop_
_entity_poly.entity_id
_entity_poly.type
_entity_poly.pdbx_seq_one_letter_code
_entity_poly.pdbx_strand_id
1 'polypeptide(L)'
;IALCTRSEDKHVALLSDINARTGSLQTSAQRLSEFWKRNSSDPDDKINTRGRALIEEYDTYKMCILNGTSRETCSPGRCTSWQTAGHSVIDYAIVSQSLLPLVKKFHVELPTE
;
A
#
# COMPACT_ATOMS: atom_id res chain seq x y z
N ILE A 1 -13.54 -0.86 1.60
CA ILE A 1 -13.71 -0.71 0.13
C ILE A 1 -14.12 -2.08 -0.37
N ALA A 2 -15.31 -2.26 -0.95
CA ALA A 2 -15.73 -3.57 -1.43
C ALA A 2 -15.11 -3.84 -2.82
N LEU A 3 -14.26 -4.86 -2.95
CA LEU A 3 -13.71 -5.31 -4.23
C LEU A 3 -14.69 -6.27 -4.90
N CYS A 4 -15.57 -5.76 -5.77
CA CYS A 4 -16.58 -6.56 -6.47
C CYS A 4 -16.06 -7.14 -7.80
N THR A 5 -14.90 -7.81 -7.79
CA THR A 5 -14.41 -8.55 -8.96
C THR A 5 -14.22 -10.02 -8.62
N ARG A 6 -14.81 -10.90 -9.44
CA ARG A 6 -14.67 -12.37 -9.33
C ARG A 6 -13.68 -12.97 -10.32
N SER A 7 -13.11 -12.15 -11.21
CA SER A 7 -12.20 -12.63 -12.26
C SER A 7 -10.75 -12.45 -11.80
N GLU A 8 -10.03 -13.56 -11.65
CA GLU A 8 -8.60 -13.57 -11.32
C GLU A 8 -7.73 -13.00 -12.46
N ASP A 9 -8.26 -12.97 -13.68
CA ASP A 9 -7.56 -12.50 -14.89
C ASP A 9 -7.56 -10.99 -15.05
N LYS A 10 -8.31 -10.26 -14.22
CA LYS A 10 -8.37 -8.79 -14.31
C LYS A 10 -7.22 -8.16 -13.51
N HIS A 11 -6.50 -7.27 -14.19
CA HIS A 11 -5.59 -6.35 -13.54
C HIS A 11 -6.38 -5.27 -12.81
N VAL A 12 -6.18 -5.16 -11.50
CA VAL A 12 -6.85 -4.16 -10.66
C VAL A 12 -5.80 -3.26 -10.05
N ALA A 13 -6.03 -1.95 -10.12
CA ALA A 13 -5.34 -0.96 -9.33
C ALA A 13 -6.39 -0.19 -8.50
N LEU A 14 -6.07 0.02 -7.24
CA LEU A 14 -6.85 0.81 -6.28
C LEU A 14 -5.94 1.93 -5.77
N LEU A 15 -6.36 3.17 -6.00
CA LEU A 15 -5.72 4.37 -5.48
C LEU A 15 -6.75 5.06 -4.58
N SER A 16 -6.47 5.16 -3.28
CA SER A 16 -7.45 5.74 -2.34
C SER A 16 -6.77 6.25 -1.07
N ASP A 17 -7.34 7.34 -0.52
CA ASP A 17 -7.24 7.62 0.91
C ASP A 17 -8.08 6.57 1.65
N ILE A 18 -7.43 5.73 2.45
CA ILE A 18 -8.11 4.67 3.20
C ILE A 18 -8.23 5.00 4.68
N ASN A 19 -7.59 6.09 5.15
CA ASN A 19 -7.56 6.47 6.56
C ASN A 19 -7.20 5.30 7.50
N ALA A 20 -6.29 4.44 7.04
CA ALA A 20 -5.80 3.25 7.72
C ALA A 20 -4.27 3.26 7.74
N ARG A 21 -3.65 3.01 8.89
CA ARG A 21 -2.19 2.97 9.02
C ARG A 21 -1.75 1.52 9.04
N THR A 22 -1.08 1.06 7.97
CA THR A 22 -0.61 -0.33 7.87
C THR A 22 0.82 -0.51 8.39
N GLY A 23 1.54 0.57 8.66
CA GLY A 23 2.99 0.52 8.88
C GLY A 23 3.69 -0.24 7.76
N SER A 24 4.68 -1.04 8.11
CA SER A 24 5.43 -1.92 7.19
C SER A 24 4.73 -3.26 6.88
N LEU A 25 3.51 -3.50 7.38
CA LEU A 25 2.76 -4.73 7.08
C LEU A 25 2.43 -4.81 5.58
N GLN A 26 2.32 -6.03 5.08
CA GLN A 26 1.80 -6.32 3.75
C GLN A 26 0.99 -7.60 3.84
N THR A 27 0.19 -7.85 2.81
CA THR A 27 -0.44 -9.14 2.57
C THR A 27 0.60 -10.24 2.41
N SER A 28 0.20 -11.51 2.55
CA SER A 28 1.10 -12.67 2.45
C SER A 28 1.73 -12.83 1.06
N ALA A 29 1.26 -12.10 0.05
CA ALA A 29 1.97 -11.90 -1.21
C ALA A 29 3.35 -11.22 -1.04
N GLN A 30 3.67 -10.65 0.12
CA GLN A 30 5.04 -10.28 0.51
C GLN A 30 6.00 -11.48 0.55
N ARG A 31 5.49 -12.73 0.64
CA ARG A 31 6.30 -13.95 0.50
C ARG A 31 6.74 -14.24 -0.94
N LEU A 32 6.28 -13.46 -1.93
CA LEU A 32 6.59 -13.72 -3.34
C LEU A 32 8.04 -13.34 -3.71
N SER A 33 8.61 -12.29 -3.10
CA SER A 33 10.04 -11.94 -3.22
C SER A 33 10.42 -10.73 -2.35
N GLU A 34 11.70 -10.62 -1.98
CA GLU A 34 12.26 -9.43 -1.29
C GLU A 34 11.94 -8.09 -1.99
N PHE A 35 11.71 -8.08 -3.32
CA PHE A 35 11.35 -6.87 -4.06
C PHE A 35 10.06 -6.20 -3.59
N TRP A 36 9.14 -6.95 -2.97
CA TRP A 36 7.82 -6.47 -2.55
C TRP A 36 7.71 -6.26 -1.04
N LYS A 37 8.83 -6.43 -0.32
CA LYS A 37 8.93 -6.06 1.09
C LYS A 37 8.68 -4.55 1.22
N ARG A 38 7.93 -4.18 2.27
CA ARG A 38 7.54 -2.80 2.54
C ARG A 38 8.36 -2.25 3.69
N ASN A 39 8.78 -1.00 3.55
CA ASN A 39 9.24 -0.15 4.64
C ASN A 39 8.33 1.07 4.69
N SER A 40 7.77 1.36 5.86
CA SER A 40 7.02 2.60 6.11
C SER A 40 7.95 3.62 6.76
N SER A 41 7.90 4.88 6.30
CA SER A 41 8.54 6.01 7.00
C SER A 41 7.61 6.67 8.02
N ASP A 42 6.43 6.07 8.27
CA ASP A 42 5.50 6.55 9.29
C ASP A 42 6.18 6.50 10.69
N PRO A 43 6.41 7.66 11.35
CA PRO A 43 7.25 7.80 12.54
C PRO A 43 6.71 7.09 13.78
N ASP A 44 5.41 6.77 13.80
CA ASP A 44 4.83 6.04 14.92
C ASP A 44 4.97 4.52 14.77
N ASP A 45 5.28 4.00 13.58
CA ASP A 45 5.12 2.59 13.18
C ASP A 45 3.77 1.96 13.65
N LYS A 46 2.77 2.81 13.93
CA LYS A 46 1.51 2.41 14.56
C LYS A 46 0.59 1.85 13.51
N ILE A 47 0.61 0.53 13.40
CA ILE A 47 -0.48 -0.20 12.77
C ILE A 47 -1.75 0.01 13.60
N ASN A 48 -2.76 0.64 13.01
CA ASN A 48 -4.07 0.80 13.67
C ASN A 48 -5.00 -0.37 13.35
N THR A 49 -6.12 -0.49 14.07
CA THR A 49 -7.08 -1.59 13.89
C THR A 49 -7.59 -1.69 12.46
N ARG A 50 -7.83 -0.54 11.80
CA ARG A 50 -8.23 -0.49 10.38
C ARG A 50 -7.14 -1.01 9.46
N GLY A 51 -5.88 -0.69 9.75
CA GLY A 51 -4.72 -1.17 9.00
C GLY A 51 -4.57 -2.69 9.09
N ARG A 52 -4.75 -3.29 10.27
CA ARG A 52 -4.77 -4.76 10.42
C ARG A 52 -5.89 -5.41 9.60
N ALA A 53 -7.13 -4.92 9.77
CA ALA A 53 -8.28 -5.45 9.03
C ALA A 53 -8.11 -5.32 7.52
N LEU A 54 -7.53 -4.21 7.05
CA LEU A 54 -7.24 -3.99 5.64
C LEU A 54 -6.22 -4.98 5.08
N ILE A 55 -5.15 -5.27 5.82
CA ILE A 55 -4.17 -6.28 5.41
C ILE A 55 -4.81 -7.66 5.31
N GLU A 56 -5.65 -8.05 6.27
CA GLU A 56 -6.38 -9.32 6.25
C GLU A 56 -7.35 -9.43 5.05
N GLU A 57 -8.09 -8.35 4.77
CA GLU A 57 -9.00 -8.27 3.63
C GLU A 57 -8.24 -8.38 2.30
N TYR A 58 -7.16 -7.62 2.14
CA TYR A 58 -6.37 -7.63 0.92
C TYR A 58 -5.59 -8.92 0.70
N ASP A 59 -5.26 -9.63 1.77
CA ASP A 59 -4.68 -10.97 1.67
C ASP A 59 -5.68 -11.94 1.02
N THR A 60 -6.94 -11.88 1.46
CA THR A 60 -8.04 -12.69 0.90
C THR A 60 -8.23 -12.43 -0.60
N TYR A 61 -8.07 -11.18 -1.05
CA TYR A 61 -8.25 -10.78 -2.44
C TYR A 61 -6.95 -10.79 -3.28
N LYS A 62 -5.82 -11.29 -2.74
CA LYS A 62 -4.51 -11.30 -3.42
C LYS A 62 -4.11 -9.91 -3.94
N MET A 63 -4.32 -8.88 -3.12
CA MET A 63 -3.95 -7.50 -3.41
C MET A 63 -2.63 -7.14 -2.69
N CYS A 64 -1.85 -6.23 -3.26
CA CYS A 64 -0.54 -5.82 -2.75
C CYS A 64 -0.42 -4.30 -2.72
N ILE A 65 0.05 -3.77 -1.60
CA ILE A 65 0.34 -2.35 -1.45
C ILE A 65 1.71 -2.03 -2.08
N LEU A 66 1.77 -1.00 -2.93
CA LEU A 66 2.99 -0.54 -3.61
C LEU A 66 3.80 0.45 -2.78
N ASN A 67 3.14 1.24 -1.92
CA ASN A 67 3.83 2.17 -0.99
C ASN A 67 4.80 1.39 -0.10
N GLY A 68 6.02 1.90 0.06
CA GLY A 68 7.05 1.26 0.87
C GLY A 68 7.84 0.18 0.15
N THR A 69 7.49 -0.18 -1.09
CA THR A 69 8.23 -1.20 -1.85
C THR A 69 9.38 -0.60 -2.63
N SER A 70 10.25 -1.48 -3.17
CA SER A 70 11.34 -1.08 -4.09
C SER A 70 10.86 -0.42 -5.40
N ARG A 71 9.55 -0.45 -5.69
CA ARG A 71 8.96 0.23 -6.85
C ARG A 71 8.63 1.70 -6.60
N GLU A 72 8.58 2.12 -5.34
CA GLU A 72 8.40 3.52 -4.99
C GLU A 72 9.68 4.30 -5.30
N THR A 73 9.60 5.16 -6.32
CA THR A 73 10.75 5.82 -6.94
C THR A 73 11.33 6.97 -6.11
N CYS A 74 10.59 7.47 -5.14
CA CYS A 74 10.95 8.67 -4.41
C CYS A 74 11.67 8.32 -3.10
N SER A 75 10.93 7.86 -2.08
CA SER A 75 11.47 7.31 -0.85
C SER A 75 10.49 6.27 -0.33
N PRO A 76 10.84 4.98 -0.26
CA PRO A 76 9.92 3.95 0.18
C PRO A 76 9.20 4.30 1.48
N GLY A 77 7.87 4.33 1.42
CA GLY A 77 7.02 4.54 2.56
C GLY A 77 6.86 6.00 2.91
N ARG A 78 7.03 6.89 1.92
CA ARG A 78 6.78 8.32 2.06
C ARG A 78 5.38 8.54 2.60
N CYS A 79 5.28 9.43 3.60
CA CYS A 79 3.99 9.82 4.14
C CYS A 79 3.13 10.50 3.07
N THR A 80 1.82 10.39 3.24
CA THR A 80 0.83 10.90 2.29
C THR A 80 -0.18 11.83 2.94
N SER A 81 -0.17 11.91 4.28
CA SER A 81 -1.00 12.82 5.05
C SER A 81 -0.18 13.56 6.10
N TRP A 82 -0.41 14.87 6.21
CA TRP A 82 0.20 15.77 7.19
C TRP A 82 -0.89 16.53 7.91
N GLN A 83 -0.93 16.38 9.23
CA GLN A 83 -1.85 17.06 10.12
C GLN A 83 -1.05 17.72 11.24
N THR A 84 -1.67 18.64 11.99
CA THR A 84 -1.01 19.32 13.11
C THR A 84 -0.45 18.35 14.16
N ALA A 85 -1.05 17.17 14.29
CA ALA A 85 -0.66 16.14 15.25
C ALA A 85 0.39 15.14 14.72
N GLY A 86 0.85 15.28 13.48
CA GLY A 86 1.85 14.39 12.90
C GLY A 86 1.59 14.04 11.43
N HIS A 87 2.32 13.07 10.93
CA HIS A 87 2.25 12.61 9.54
C HIS A 87 2.11 11.09 9.47
N SER A 88 1.49 10.58 8.41
CA SER A 88 1.24 9.16 8.23
C SER A 88 1.11 8.75 6.76
N VAL A 89 1.19 7.45 6.51
CA VAL A 89 0.80 6.86 5.21
C VAL A 89 -0.64 6.38 5.33
N ILE A 90 -1.57 7.02 4.62
CA ILE A 90 -2.99 6.63 4.59
C ILE A 90 -3.58 6.58 3.18
N ASP A 91 -2.97 7.32 2.25
CA ASP A 91 -3.20 7.14 0.81
C ASP A 91 -2.33 6.00 0.27
N TYR A 92 -2.97 5.01 -0.33
CA TYR A 92 -2.31 3.82 -0.85
C TYR A 92 -2.56 3.63 -2.33
N ALA A 93 -1.51 3.17 -3.00
CA ALA A 93 -1.61 2.45 -4.26
C ALA A 93 -1.55 0.95 -3.99
N ILE A 94 -2.62 0.25 -4.33
CA ILE A 94 -2.76 -1.19 -4.14
C ILE A 94 -3.06 -1.83 -5.50
N VAL A 95 -2.44 -2.96 -5.81
CA VAL A 95 -2.62 -3.66 -7.08
C VAL A 95 -2.93 -5.13 -6.87
N SER A 96 -3.67 -5.74 -7.80
CA SER A 96 -3.83 -7.19 -7.82
C SER A 96 -2.50 -7.87 -8.08
N GLN A 97 -2.33 -9.09 -7.56
CA GLN A 97 -1.14 -9.90 -7.81
C GLN A 97 -0.87 -10.10 -9.30
N SER A 98 -1.92 -10.19 -10.13
CA SER A 98 -1.80 -10.30 -11.60
C SER A 98 -1.18 -9.05 -12.25
N LEU A 99 -1.34 -7.87 -11.66
CA LEU A 99 -0.78 -6.61 -12.16
C LEU A 99 0.66 -6.37 -11.69
N LEU A 100 1.09 -6.97 -10.56
CA LEU A 100 2.44 -6.76 -10.00
C LEU A 100 3.61 -6.90 -10.99
N PRO A 101 3.68 -7.93 -11.86
CA PRO A 101 4.80 -8.08 -12.79
C PRO A 101 4.89 -6.94 -13.81
N LEU A 102 3.79 -6.22 -14.05
CA LEU A 102 3.69 -5.12 -15.00
C LEU A 102 4.04 -3.76 -14.37
N VAL A 103 4.07 -3.68 -13.03
CA VAL A 103 4.42 -2.45 -12.31
C VAL A 103 5.92 -2.21 -12.39
N LYS A 104 6.32 -1.25 -13.22
CA LYS A 104 7.72 -0.84 -13.38
C LYS A 104 8.16 0.13 -12.29
N LYS A 105 7.33 1.14 -12.02
CA LYS A 105 7.61 2.28 -11.13
C LYS A 105 6.29 2.81 -10.55
N PHE A 106 6.36 3.33 -9.33
CA PHE A 106 5.31 4.03 -8.63
C PHE A 106 5.92 5.31 -7.99
N HIS A 107 5.15 6.39 -7.91
CA HIS A 107 5.63 7.66 -7.37
C HIS A 107 4.59 8.27 -6.44
N VAL A 108 5.04 8.71 -5.27
CA VAL A 108 4.25 9.52 -4.34
C VAL A 108 4.73 10.97 -4.46
N GLU A 109 3.90 11.78 -5.10
CA GLU A 109 4.11 13.22 -5.26
C GLU A 109 3.62 13.97 -4.02
N LEU A 110 4.42 14.93 -3.55
CA LEU A 110 4.05 15.81 -2.45
C LEU A 110 3.31 17.03 -3.01
N PRO A 111 2.38 17.63 -2.26
CA PRO A 111 1.84 18.94 -2.63
C PRO A 111 2.99 19.92 -2.85
N THR A 112 2.96 20.64 -3.97
CA THR A 112 3.83 21.79 -4.20
C THR A 112 3.26 22.99 -3.43
N GLU A 113 4.13 23.77 -2.79
CA GLU A 113 3.76 25.04 -2.13
C GLU A 113 3.27 26.09 -3.13
#